data_AF-A0A3E1HPW7-F1
#
_entry.id   AF-A0A3E1HPW7-F1
#
_cell.length_a   1.000
_cell.length_b   1.000
_cell.length_c   1.000
_cell.angle_alpha   90.00
_cell.angle_beta   90.00
_cell.angle_gamma   90.00
#
_symmetry.space_group_name_H-M   'P 1'
#
loop_
_entity.id
_entity.type
_entity.pdbx_description
1 polymer ?
#
loop_
_entity_poly.entity_id
_entity_poly.type
_entity_poly.pdbx_seq_one_letter_code
_entity_poly.pdbx_strand_id
1 'polypeptide(L)'
;MNVESIEKDFRTLVEGETDLLNLVVKLHFSIDKVLDKTLFEALPMANVMELRRVSFLLKFDFLSALGVLSSDVRKFFDYCNGIRNTFAHNPYAIFSDKDVSKAKSLLLSHQCSVVPKSFRTEKNSVEVLKTLFTVCFLQVVVSYEDLCRKKVLNLITSEMTYEAAVGKERKFQGKKSVHEEFEHRCVERLGVLYPAIKSGEYYNKAIFK
;
A
#
# COMPACT_ATOMS: atom_id res chain seq x y z
N MET A 1 1.19 7.21 -13.92
CA MET A 1 0.87 5.83 -13.50
C MET A 1 -0.08 5.89 -12.31
N ASN A 2 -1.29 5.31 -12.44
CA ASN A 2 -2.19 5.06 -11.31
C ASN A 2 -1.75 3.78 -10.58
N VAL A 3 -2.19 3.56 -9.34
CA VAL A 3 -1.74 2.40 -8.54
C VAL A 3 -2.10 1.05 -9.20
N GLU A 4 -3.27 0.96 -9.85
CA GLU A 4 -3.70 -0.22 -10.61
C GLU A 4 -2.70 -0.65 -11.69
N SER A 5 -2.18 0.29 -12.48
CA SER A 5 -1.14 0.01 -13.47
C SER A 5 0.14 -0.48 -12.80
N ILE A 6 0.52 0.08 -11.64
CA ILE A 6 1.71 -0.36 -10.89
C ILE A 6 1.52 -1.81 -10.41
N GLU A 7 0.34 -2.15 -9.90
CA GLU A 7 0.02 -3.51 -9.45
C GLU A 7 0.07 -4.53 -10.58
N LYS A 8 -0.46 -4.17 -11.76
CA LYS A 8 -0.39 -5.03 -12.94
C LYS A 8 1.05 -5.27 -13.36
N ASP A 9 1.85 -4.22 -13.46
CA ASP A 9 3.27 -4.33 -13.82
C ASP A 9 4.05 -5.14 -12.77
N PHE A 10 3.79 -4.89 -11.48
CA PHE A 10 4.40 -5.64 -10.39
C PHE A 10 4.09 -7.14 -10.49
N ARG A 11 2.82 -7.50 -10.75
CA ARG A 11 2.41 -8.89 -10.94
C ARG A 11 3.12 -9.55 -12.11
N THR A 12 3.16 -8.87 -13.27
CA THR A 12 3.87 -9.39 -14.44
C THR A 12 5.35 -9.63 -14.17
N LEU A 13 6.00 -8.77 -13.38
CA LEU A 13 7.39 -8.96 -12.96
C LEU A 13 7.56 -10.17 -12.04
N VAL A 14 6.69 -10.34 -11.05
CA VAL A 14 6.71 -11.49 -10.14
C VAL A 14 6.50 -12.80 -10.91
N GLU A 15 5.63 -12.82 -11.91
CA GLU A 15 5.30 -14.02 -12.68
C GLU A 15 6.37 -14.39 -13.72
N GLY A 16 6.97 -13.40 -14.39
CA GLY A 16 7.80 -13.63 -15.58
C GLY A 16 9.30 -13.40 -15.43
N GLU A 17 9.74 -12.51 -14.52
CA GLU A 17 11.15 -12.14 -14.43
C GLU A 17 11.93 -13.14 -13.55
N THR A 18 13.11 -13.52 -14.00
CA THR A 18 14.01 -14.46 -13.30
C THR A 18 15.39 -13.88 -13.05
N ASP A 19 15.77 -12.81 -13.77
CA ASP A 19 17.02 -12.10 -13.50
C ASP A 19 16.92 -11.32 -12.18
N LEU A 20 17.88 -11.56 -11.27
CA LEU A 20 17.85 -11.01 -9.92
C LEU A 20 18.00 -9.49 -9.89
N LEU A 21 18.88 -8.93 -10.72
CA LEU A 21 19.10 -7.48 -10.79
C LEU A 21 17.82 -6.79 -11.28
N ASN A 22 17.23 -7.28 -12.37
CA ASN A 22 15.99 -6.77 -12.91
C ASN A 22 14.84 -6.89 -11.90
N LEU A 23 14.69 -8.03 -11.22
CA LEU A 23 13.69 -8.21 -10.17
C LEU A 23 13.85 -7.16 -9.07
N VAL A 24 15.05 -7.06 -8.49
CA VAL A 24 15.32 -6.14 -7.37
C VAL A 24 15.04 -4.70 -7.77
N VAL A 25 15.56 -4.26 -8.92
CA VAL A 25 15.41 -2.87 -9.37
C VAL A 25 13.96 -2.55 -9.70
N LYS A 26 13.29 -3.40 -10.49
CA LYS A 26 11.92 -3.12 -10.97
C LYS A 26 10.88 -3.29 -9.86
N LEU A 27 10.99 -4.32 -9.01
CA LEU A 27 10.06 -4.50 -7.87
C LEU A 27 10.25 -3.38 -6.83
N HIS A 28 11.50 -3.00 -6.52
CA HIS A 28 11.76 -1.85 -5.64
C HIS A 28 11.16 -0.57 -6.21
N PHE A 29 11.35 -0.32 -7.51
CA PHE A 29 10.79 0.86 -8.17
C PHE A 29 9.27 0.91 -8.06
N SER A 30 8.59 -0.22 -8.28
CA SER A 30 7.13 -0.30 -8.12
C SER A 30 6.69 0.03 -6.70
N ILE A 31 7.35 -0.50 -5.67
CA ILE A 31 7.04 -0.16 -4.27
C ILE A 31 7.26 1.33 -4.02
N ASP A 32 8.37 1.90 -4.49
CA ASP A 32 8.69 3.31 -4.35
C ASP A 32 7.61 4.22 -4.99
N LYS A 33 7.06 3.80 -6.13
CA LYS A 33 5.97 4.52 -6.80
C LYS A 33 4.65 4.46 -6.05
N VAL A 34 4.34 3.36 -5.39
CA VAL A 34 3.16 3.31 -4.52
C VAL A 34 3.41 4.16 -3.27
N LEU A 35 4.60 4.11 -2.66
CA LEU A 35 4.96 4.99 -1.53
C LEU A 35 4.81 6.48 -1.88
N ASP A 36 5.26 6.90 -3.07
CA ASP A 36 5.04 8.27 -3.58
C ASP A 36 3.55 8.64 -3.59
N LYS A 37 2.71 7.74 -4.11
CA LYS A 37 1.26 7.94 -4.20
C LYS A 37 0.62 8.00 -2.82
N THR A 38 0.97 7.08 -1.93
CA THR A 38 0.46 7.04 -0.56
C THR A 38 0.84 8.29 0.21
N LEU A 39 2.10 8.74 0.11
CA LEU A 39 2.56 9.95 0.80
C LEU A 39 1.87 11.19 0.26
N PHE A 40 1.65 11.25 -1.07
CA PHE A 40 0.90 12.34 -1.68
C PHE A 40 -0.56 12.39 -1.19
N GLU A 41 -1.21 11.24 -1.04
CA GLU A 41 -2.58 11.20 -0.52
C GLU A 41 -2.69 11.53 0.97
N ALA A 42 -1.65 11.19 1.75
CA ALA A 42 -1.62 11.35 3.20
C ALA A 42 -1.40 12.81 3.65
N LEU A 43 -0.73 13.62 2.81
CA LEU A 43 -0.35 14.99 3.16
C LEU A 43 -1.39 16.02 2.66
N PRO A 44 -1.93 16.89 3.53
CA PRO A 44 -2.92 17.91 3.16
C PRO A 44 -2.47 18.90 2.07
N MET A 45 -1.16 19.11 1.92
CA MET A 45 -0.57 19.99 0.90
C MET A 45 0.63 19.30 0.21
N ALA A 46 0.46 18.05 -0.20
CA ALA A 46 1.54 17.28 -0.84
C ALA A 46 2.18 17.99 -2.04
N ASN A 47 1.42 18.83 -2.76
CA ASN A 47 1.86 19.57 -3.94
C ASN A 47 2.92 20.65 -3.66
N VAL A 48 3.06 21.13 -2.42
CA VAL A 48 4.09 22.13 -2.08
C VAL A 48 5.43 21.49 -1.70
N MET A 49 5.48 20.16 -1.56
CA MET A 49 6.69 19.42 -1.19
C MET A 49 7.27 18.69 -2.40
N GLU A 50 8.61 18.70 -2.54
CA GLU A 50 9.30 17.86 -3.52
C GLU A 50 9.40 16.39 -3.06
N LEU A 51 8.25 15.71 -2.93
CA LEU A 51 8.16 14.33 -2.43
C LEU A 51 8.99 13.33 -3.27
N ARG A 52 9.24 13.64 -4.55
CA ARG A 52 10.05 12.82 -5.47
C ARG A 52 11.50 12.68 -5.05
N ARG A 53 12.05 13.62 -4.25
CA ARG A 53 13.44 13.60 -3.79
C ARG A 53 13.61 12.92 -2.43
N VAL A 54 12.51 12.59 -1.76
CA VAL A 54 12.52 11.86 -0.50
C VAL A 54 13.05 10.45 -0.76
N SER A 55 13.95 9.96 0.09
CA SER A 55 14.50 8.61 -0.07
C SER A 55 13.46 7.55 0.27
N PHE A 56 13.63 6.34 -0.27
CA PHE A 56 12.70 5.22 -0.08
C PHE A 56 12.34 4.96 1.40
N LEU A 57 13.36 4.86 2.27
CA LEU A 57 13.13 4.64 3.70
C LEU A 57 12.52 5.86 4.40
N LEU A 58 12.85 7.07 3.98
CA LEU A 58 12.27 8.27 4.56
C LEU A 58 10.78 8.42 4.18
N LYS A 59 10.37 7.97 2.98
CA LYS A 59 8.94 7.87 2.61
C LYS A 59 8.20 6.92 3.54
N PHE A 60 8.78 5.75 3.83
CA PHE A 60 8.24 4.81 4.80
C PHE A 60 8.11 5.46 6.17
N ASP A 61 9.16 6.11 6.66
CA ASP A 61 9.19 6.73 7.99
C ASP A 61 8.13 7.83 8.13
N PHE A 62 7.93 8.66 7.11
CA PHE A 62 6.84 9.64 7.09
C PHE A 62 5.46 8.98 7.15
N LEU A 63 5.22 7.96 6.32
CA LEU A 63 3.95 7.25 6.30
C LEU A 63 3.69 6.53 7.63
N SER A 64 4.73 6.02 8.29
CA SER A 64 4.60 5.41 9.60
C SER A 64 4.31 6.45 10.69
N ALA A 65 4.96 7.60 10.66
CA ALA A 65 4.68 8.72 11.56
C ALA A 65 3.26 9.27 11.40
N LEU A 66 2.69 9.21 10.18
CA LEU A 66 1.31 9.58 9.88
C LEU A 66 0.30 8.46 10.24
N GLY A 67 0.74 7.33 10.79
CA GLY A 67 -0.10 6.19 11.14
C GLY A 67 -0.67 5.42 9.94
N VAL A 68 -0.10 5.62 8.74
CA VAL A 68 -0.53 4.95 7.49
C VAL A 68 0.12 3.58 7.36
N LEU A 69 1.40 3.45 7.74
CA LEU A 69 2.15 2.19 7.74
C LEU A 69 2.52 1.78 9.17
N SER A 70 2.37 0.50 9.51
CA SER A 70 2.84 -0.01 10.80
C SER A 70 4.37 0.01 10.87
N SER A 71 4.92 0.47 11.99
CA SER A 71 6.37 0.42 12.22
C SER A 71 6.92 -1.01 12.30
N ASP A 72 6.06 -2.00 12.61
CA ASP A 72 6.44 -3.42 12.71
C ASP A 72 6.98 -3.98 11.40
N VAL A 73 6.56 -3.40 10.27
CA VAL A 73 6.99 -3.85 8.94
C VAL A 73 8.25 -3.12 8.44
N ARG A 74 8.78 -2.13 9.17
CA ARG A 74 9.94 -1.33 8.75
C ARG A 74 11.16 -2.18 8.40
N LYS A 75 11.38 -3.26 9.17
CA LYS A 75 12.47 -4.21 8.96
C LYS A 75 12.46 -4.86 7.55
N PHE A 76 11.30 -5.00 6.93
CA PHE A 76 11.18 -5.50 5.56
C PHE A 76 11.65 -4.47 4.54
N PHE A 77 11.22 -3.22 4.69
CA PHE A 77 11.62 -2.11 3.82
C PHE A 77 13.12 -1.84 3.90
N ASP A 78 13.67 -1.83 5.11
CA ASP A 78 15.11 -1.69 5.33
C ASP A 78 15.89 -2.80 4.62
N TYR A 79 15.45 -4.05 4.75
CA TYR A 79 16.11 -5.18 4.11
C TYR A 79 16.02 -5.14 2.58
N CYS A 80 14.84 -4.84 2.01
CA CYS A 80 14.67 -4.65 0.57
C CYS A 80 15.53 -3.51 0.01
N ASN A 81 15.61 -2.39 0.72
CA ASN A 81 16.46 -1.27 0.35
C ASN A 81 17.95 -1.64 0.40
N GLY A 82 18.36 -2.40 1.43
CA GLY A 82 19.71 -2.95 1.54
C GLY A 82 20.08 -3.84 0.35
N ILE A 83 19.20 -4.79 -0.03
CA ILE A 83 19.40 -5.65 -1.20
C ILE A 83 19.55 -4.80 -2.47
N ARG A 84 18.64 -3.84 -2.69
CA ARG A 84 18.70 -2.94 -3.84
C ARG A 84 20.01 -2.15 -3.89
N ASN A 85 20.51 -1.67 -2.74
CA ASN A 85 21.77 -0.93 -2.68
C ASN A 85 22.97 -1.83 -3.01
N THR A 86 22.97 -3.08 -2.56
CA THR A 86 24.00 -4.06 -2.96
C THR A 86 24.07 -4.21 -4.48
N PHE A 87 22.91 -4.42 -5.13
CA PHE A 87 22.84 -4.53 -6.60
C PHE A 87 23.18 -3.22 -7.32
N ALA A 88 22.88 -2.06 -6.72
CA ALA A 88 23.24 -0.76 -7.29
C ALA A 88 24.76 -0.50 -7.27
N HIS A 89 25.46 -0.98 -6.24
CA HIS A 89 26.92 -0.88 -6.16
C HIS A 89 27.64 -1.97 -6.94
N ASN A 90 27.05 -3.16 -7.06
CA ASN A 90 27.58 -4.28 -7.81
C ASN A 90 26.46 -4.96 -8.62
N PRO A 91 26.35 -4.68 -9.94
CA PRO A 91 25.33 -5.30 -10.80
C PRO A 91 25.43 -6.83 -10.89
N TYR A 92 26.60 -7.41 -10.58
CA TYR A 92 26.86 -8.85 -10.58
C TYR A 92 26.73 -9.47 -9.19
N ALA A 93 26.16 -8.75 -8.21
CA ALA A 93 25.87 -9.29 -6.90
C ALA A 93 24.94 -10.50 -7.01
N ILE A 94 25.08 -11.43 -6.06
CA ILE A 94 24.21 -12.59 -5.93
C ILE A 94 23.33 -12.46 -4.69
N PHE A 95 22.15 -13.06 -4.73
CA PHE A 95 21.31 -13.24 -3.55
C PHE A 95 21.67 -14.59 -2.91
N SER A 96 22.60 -14.53 -1.95
CA SER A 96 23.26 -15.71 -1.38
C SER A 96 22.34 -16.53 -0.47
N ASP A 97 22.76 -17.75 -0.11
CA ASP A 97 22.04 -18.59 0.86
C ASP A 97 21.86 -17.91 2.22
N LYS A 98 22.80 -17.03 2.61
CA LYS A 98 22.70 -16.21 3.80
C LYS A 98 21.56 -15.19 3.69
N ASP A 99 21.43 -14.56 2.52
CA ASP A 99 20.37 -13.58 2.26
C ASP A 99 18.99 -14.25 2.18
N VAL A 100 18.92 -15.45 1.59
CA VAL A 100 17.74 -16.33 1.59
C VAL A 100 17.32 -16.67 3.01
N SER A 101 18.26 -17.12 3.86
CA SER A 101 17.99 -17.50 5.24
C SER A 101 17.47 -16.32 6.06
N LYS A 102 18.06 -15.14 5.87
CA LYS A 102 17.63 -13.90 6.52
C LYS A 102 16.25 -13.46 6.06
N ALA A 103 15.97 -13.47 4.75
CA ALA A 103 14.65 -13.15 4.20
C ALA A 103 13.56 -14.07 4.76
N LYS A 104 13.83 -15.39 4.79
CA LYS A 104 12.91 -16.38 5.33
C LYS A 104 12.64 -16.18 6.80
N SER A 105 13.68 -15.97 7.60
CA SER A 105 13.55 -15.66 9.03
C SER A 105 12.64 -14.45 9.26
N LEU A 106 12.85 -13.38 8.48
CA LEU A 106 12.07 -12.16 8.56
C LEU A 106 10.58 -12.42 8.26
N LEU A 107 10.30 -13.08 7.14
CA LEU A 107 8.94 -13.39 6.67
C LEU A 107 8.20 -14.33 7.63
N LEU A 108 8.86 -15.38 8.11
CA LEU A 108 8.26 -16.34 9.03
C LEU A 108 8.01 -15.74 10.42
N SER A 109 8.89 -14.84 10.90
CA SER A 109 8.72 -14.16 12.19
C SER A 109 7.49 -13.26 12.24
N HIS A 110 7.06 -12.72 11.10
CA HIS A 110 5.94 -11.79 11.01
C HIS A 110 4.59 -12.48 10.80
N GLN A 111 4.57 -13.81 10.64
CA GLN A 111 3.35 -14.62 10.42
C GLN A 111 2.41 -14.03 9.37
N CYS A 112 2.97 -13.47 8.31
CA CYS A 112 2.18 -12.77 7.30
C CYS A 112 1.28 -13.76 6.55
N SER A 113 -0.03 -13.51 6.51
CA SER A 113 -1.03 -14.41 5.91
C SER A 113 -0.82 -14.68 4.42
N VAL A 114 -0.11 -13.78 3.72
CA VAL A 114 0.23 -13.89 2.30
C VAL A 114 1.45 -14.77 2.03
N VAL A 115 2.20 -15.19 3.05
CA VAL A 115 3.32 -16.13 2.88
C VAL A 115 2.77 -17.56 2.80
N PRO A 116 2.93 -18.28 1.68
CA PRO A 116 2.42 -19.64 1.55
C PRO A 116 3.00 -20.59 2.60
N LYS A 117 2.24 -21.60 3.03
CA LYS A 117 2.77 -22.63 3.96
C LYS A 117 3.99 -23.36 3.39
N SER A 118 4.00 -23.58 2.07
CA SER A 118 5.13 -24.17 1.32
C SER A 118 6.40 -23.31 1.36
N PHE A 119 6.30 -22.02 1.68
CA PHE A 119 7.46 -21.11 1.74
C PHE A 119 8.50 -21.52 2.79
N ARG A 120 8.09 -22.26 3.83
CA ARG A 120 9.03 -22.77 4.85
C ARG A 120 10.14 -23.62 4.24
N THR A 121 9.83 -24.38 3.20
CA THR A 121 10.79 -25.26 2.51
C THR A 121 11.43 -24.63 1.29
N GLU A 122 11.03 -23.41 0.90
CA GLU A 122 11.55 -22.75 -0.30
C GLU A 122 13.05 -22.44 -0.14
N LYS A 123 13.84 -22.72 -1.18
CA LYS A 123 15.28 -22.50 -1.23
C LYS A 123 15.70 -21.68 -2.45
N ASN A 124 14.83 -21.52 -3.44
CA ASN A 124 15.11 -20.76 -4.63
C ASN A 124 15.21 -19.26 -4.29
N SER A 125 16.39 -18.68 -4.51
CA SER A 125 16.68 -17.27 -4.28
C SER A 125 15.68 -16.32 -4.98
N VAL A 126 15.28 -16.65 -6.20
CA VAL A 126 14.34 -15.85 -7.00
C VAL A 126 12.97 -15.82 -6.33
N GLU A 127 12.45 -16.98 -5.94
CA GLU A 127 11.12 -17.11 -5.33
C GLU A 127 11.06 -16.49 -3.92
N VAL A 128 12.14 -16.62 -3.15
CA VAL A 128 12.28 -15.95 -1.85
C VAL A 128 12.28 -14.44 -2.00
N LEU A 129 12.99 -13.92 -3.00
CA LEU A 129 13.05 -12.48 -3.28
C LEU A 129 11.70 -11.95 -3.75
N LYS A 130 11.04 -12.63 -4.69
CA LYS A 130 9.67 -12.31 -5.14
C LYS A 130 8.70 -12.23 -3.96
N THR A 131 8.75 -13.21 -3.05
CA THR A 131 7.88 -13.22 -1.86
C THR A 131 8.16 -12.04 -0.94
N LEU A 132 9.44 -11.75 -0.66
CA LEU A 132 9.85 -10.62 0.19
C LEU A 132 9.33 -9.28 -0.35
N PHE A 133 9.55 -9.01 -1.64
CA PHE A 133 9.10 -7.78 -2.28
C PHE A 133 7.57 -7.73 -2.38
N THR A 134 6.90 -8.86 -2.61
CA THR A 134 5.43 -8.94 -2.64
C THR A 134 4.83 -8.57 -1.30
N VAL A 135 5.40 -9.04 -0.19
CA VAL A 135 4.94 -8.64 1.15
C VAL A 135 5.07 -7.12 1.32
N CYS A 136 6.22 -6.53 0.99
CA CYS A 136 6.40 -5.07 1.08
C CYS A 136 5.38 -4.32 0.21
N PHE A 137 5.20 -4.75 -1.03
CA PHE A 137 4.29 -4.13 -1.97
C PHE A 137 2.84 -4.16 -1.47
N LEU A 138 2.37 -5.32 -0.99
CA LEU A 138 1.02 -5.46 -0.45
C LEU A 138 0.80 -4.61 0.80
N GLN A 139 1.79 -4.47 1.68
CA GLN A 139 1.68 -3.57 2.84
C GLN A 139 1.41 -2.13 2.40
N VAL A 140 2.11 -1.63 1.37
CA VAL A 140 1.89 -0.27 0.88
C VAL A 140 0.56 -0.12 0.15
N VAL A 141 0.20 -1.08 -0.71
CA VAL A 141 -1.06 -1.04 -1.48
C VAL A 141 -2.27 -1.07 -0.56
N VAL A 142 -2.32 -1.99 0.40
CA VAL A 142 -3.45 -2.07 1.35
C VAL A 142 -3.57 -0.77 2.15
N SER A 143 -2.45 -0.26 2.67
CA SER A 143 -2.43 1.01 3.39
C SER A 143 -2.85 2.21 2.53
N TYR A 144 -2.46 2.23 1.25
CA TYR A 144 -2.91 3.24 0.29
C TYR A 144 -4.42 3.23 0.13
N GLU A 145 -4.99 2.05 -0.12
CA GLU A 145 -6.43 1.96 -0.34
C GLU A 145 -7.21 2.34 0.93
N ASP A 146 -6.77 1.88 2.11
CA ASP A 146 -7.39 2.22 3.39
C ASP A 146 -7.33 3.72 3.67
N LEU A 147 -6.21 4.37 3.35
CA LEU A 147 -6.06 5.81 3.44
C LEU A 147 -7.07 6.54 2.55
N CYS A 148 -7.19 6.14 1.28
CA CYS A 148 -8.15 6.72 0.34
C CYS A 148 -9.59 6.56 0.82
N ARG A 149 -9.96 5.38 1.34
CA ARG A 149 -11.30 5.12 1.90
C ARG A 149 -11.56 5.98 3.15
N LYS A 150 -10.62 6.09 4.08
CA LYS A 150 -10.72 6.97 5.25
C LYS A 150 -10.87 8.44 4.88
N LYS A 151 -10.16 8.89 3.85
CA LYS A 151 -10.26 10.26 3.34
C LYS A 151 -11.66 10.56 2.80
N VAL A 152 -12.23 9.65 2.00
CA VAL A 152 -13.62 9.77 1.52
C VAL A 152 -14.60 9.77 2.69
N LEU A 153 -14.43 8.86 3.65
CA LEU A 153 -15.24 8.79 4.87
C LEU A 153 -15.26 10.13 5.59
N ASN A 154 -14.09 10.71 5.90
CA ASN A 154 -13.97 11.98 6.60
C ASN A 154 -14.58 13.16 5.83
N LEU A 155 -14.46 13.17 4.50
CA LEU A 155 -15.07 14.19 3.65
C LEU A 155 -16.60 14.13 3.73
N ILE A 156 -17.19 12.95 3.57
CA ILE A 156 -18.65 12.78 3.62
C ILE A 156 -19.18 13.07 5.04
N THR A 157 -18.47 12.64 6.09
CA THR A 157 -18.82 12.99 7.47
C THR A 157 -18.86 14.50 7.65
N SER A 158 -17.83 15.21 7.20
CA SER A 158 -17.76 16.67 7.31
C SER A 158 -18.88 17.37 6.53
N GLU A 159 -19.19 16.90 5.31
CA GLU A 159 -20.29 17.41 4.50
C GLU A 159 -21.64 17.24 5.20
N MET A 160 -21.93 16.04 5.71
CA MET A 160 -23.21 15.73 6.36
C MET A 160 -23.35 16.43 7.71
N THR A 161 -22.28 16.54 8.50
CA THR A 161 -22.29 17.30 9.75
C THR A 161 -22.56 18.78 9.49
N TYR A 162 -21.95 19.37 8.45
CA TYR A 162 -22.22 20.74 8.06
C TYR A 162 -23.68 20.91 7.60
N GLU A 163 -24.18 20.05 6.72
CA GLU A 163 -25.57 20.06 6.25
C GLU A 163 -26.57 20.02 7.41
N ALA A 164 -26.33 19.16 8.41
CA ALA A 164 -27.15 19.07 9.62
C ALA A 164 -27.07 20.33 10.48
N ALA A 165 -25.87 20.90 10.67
CA ALA A 165 -25.67 22.10 11.48
C ALA A 165 -26.36 23.34 10.89
N VAL A 166 -26.45 23.45 9.56
CA VAL A 166 -27.13 24.57 8.88
C VAL A 166 -28.63 24.32 8.64
N GLY A 167 -29.18 23.19 9.13
CA GLY A 167 -30.60 22.85 8.99
C GLY A 167 -31.04 22.58 7.55
N LYS A 168 -30.13 22.15 6.67
CA LYS A 168 -30.51 21.75 5.30
C LYS A 168 -31.37 20.49 5.33
N GLU A 169 -32.43 20.47 4.54
CA GLU A 169 -33.19 19.24 4.31
C GLU A 169 -32.28 18.17 3.67
N ARG A 170 -32.48 16.92 4.09
CA ARG A 170 -31.73 15.78 3.56
C ARG A 170 -31.98 15.66 2.04
N LYS A 171 -30.89 15.49 1.28
CA LYS A 171 -30.95 15.30 -0.18
C LYS A 171 -31.69 14.02 -0.56
N PHE A 172 -31.52 12.96 0.23
CA PHE A 172 -32.28 11.72 0.07
C PHE A 172 -33.57 11.77 0.89
N GLN A 173 -34.64 12.31 0.30
CA GLN A 173 -35.99 12.24 0.86
C GLN A 173 -36.59 10.83 0.56
N GLY A 174 -36.92 10.04 1.60
CA GLY A 174 -37.52 8.69 1.45
C GLY A 174 -37.21 7.70 2.58
N LYS A 175 -37.44 6.39 2.35
CA LYS A 175 -37.27 5.27 3.30
C LYS A 175 -35.82 4.97 3.74
N LYS A 176 -34.81 5.65 3.19
CA LYS A 176 -33.41 5.39 3.53
C LYS A 176 -33.00 6.05 4.84
N SER A 177 -32.46 5.27 5.75
CA SER A 177 -31.80 5.73 6.97
C SER A 177 -30.64 6.68 6.65
N VAL A 178 -30.20 7.47 7.65
CA VAL A 178 -29.01 8.33 7.54
C VAL A 178 -27.76 7.50 7.19
N HIS A 179 -27.70 6.27 7.71
CA HIS A 179 -26.64 5.32 7.43
C HIS A 179 -26.57 4.94 5.96
N GLU A 180 -27.70 4.53 5.37
CA GLU A 180 -27.76 4.13 3.95
C GLU A 180 -27.43 5.31 3.01
N GLU A 181 -27.79 6.54 3.38
CA GLU A 181 -27.38 7.73 2.66
C GLU A 181 -25.86 7.97 2.77
N PHE A 182 -25.29 7.86 3.98
CA PHE A 182 -23.86 8.04 4.21
C PHE A 182 -23.03 7.01 3.43
N GLU A 183 -23.38 5.73 3.50
CA GLU A 183 -22.70 4.66 2.77
C GLU A 183 -22.77 4.91 1.26
N HIS A 184 -23.95 5.25 0.74
CA HIS A 184 -24.13 5.53 -0.67
C HIS A 184 -23.25 6.68 -1.16
N ARG A 185 -23.20 7.80 -0.41
CA ARG A 185 -22.34 8.95 -0.74
C ARG A 185 -20.86 8.59 -0.67
N CYS A 186 -20.44 7.75 0.28
CA CYS A 186 -19.07 7.26 0.36
C CYS A 186 -18.70 6.38 -0.85
N VAL A 187 -19.57 5.45 -1.25
CA VAL A 187 -19.33 4.58 -2.42
C VAL A 187 -19.25 5.39 -3.71
N GLU A 188 -20.20 6.30 -3.91
CA GLU A 188 -20.22 7.19 -5.09
C GLU A 188 -18.94 8.05 -5.14
N ARG A 189 -18.60 8.72 -4.03
CA ARG A 189 -17.41 9.59 -3.97
C ARG A 189 -16.11 8.81 -4.15
N LEU A 190 -16.02 7.60 -3.59
CA LEU A 190 -14.86 6.72 -3.80
C LEU A 190 -14.71 6.35 -5.27
N GLY A 191 -15.80 5.98 -5.95
CA GLY A 191 -15.77 5.63 -7.37
C GLY A 191 -15.33 6.78 -8.28
N VAL A 192 -15.67 8.03 -7.90
CA VAL A 192 -15.25 9.23 -8.64
C VAL A 192 -13.77 9.56 -8.39
N LEU A 193 -13.34 9.58 -7.12
CA LEU A 193 -11.98 10.00 -6.77
C LEU A 193 -10.92 8.92 -6.99
N TYR A 194 -11.30 7.65 -6.81
CA TYR A 194 -10.40 6.49 -6.83
C TYR A 194 -11.06 5.29 -7.54
N PRO A 195 -11.29 5.38 -8.86
CA PRO A 195 -12.08 4.39 -9.62
C PRO A 195 -11.54 2.95 -9.59
N ALA A 196 -10.24 2.78 -9.35
CA ALA A 196 -9.62 1.46 -9.23
C ALA A 196 -9.89 0.78 -7.87
N ILE A 197 -10.28 1.54 -6.85
CA ILE A 197 -10.51 1.01 -5.50
C ILE A 197 -11.95 0.51 -5.41
N LYS A 198 -12.11 -0.81 -5.24
CA LYS A 198 -13.43 -1.38 -4.95
C LYS A 198 -13.90 -0.94 -3.56
N SER A 199 -15.15 -0.50 -3.46
CA SER A 199 -15.79 -0.14 -2.18
C SER A 199 -15.92 -1.35 -1.25
N GLY A 200 -16.22 -2.53 -1.81
CA GLY A 200 -16.44 -3.76 -1.04
C GLY A 200 -17.48 -3.56 0.07
N GLU A 201 -17.29 -4.24 1.21
CA GLU A 201 -18.06 -4.03 2.45
C GLU A 201 -17.36 -3.04 3.41
N TYR A 202 -16.40 -2.25 2.93
CA TYR A 202 -15.54 -1.46 3.81
C TYR A 202 -16.35 -0.49 4.68
N TYR A 203 -17.23 0.30 4.06
CA TYR A 203 -18.03 1.29 4.76
C TYR A 203 -19.05 0.65 5.68
N ASN A 204 -19.57 -0.53 5.34
CA ASN A 204 -20.38 -1.32 6.26
C ASN A 204 -19.60 -1.67 7.53
N LYS A 205 -18.35 -2.16 7.41
CA LYS A 205 -17.55 -2.57 8.58
C LYS A 205 -16.95 -1.41 9.37
N ALA A 206 -16.69 -0.28 8.72
CA ALA A 206 -16.07 0.89 9.36
C ALA A 206 -17.02 1.64 10.31
N ILE A 207 -18.34 1.48 10.14
CA ILE A 207 -19.35 2.15 10.96
C ILE A 207 -19.75 1.32 12.20
N PHE A 208 -19.51 0.01 12.19
CA PHE A 208 -19.84 -0.92 13.29
C PHE A 208 -18.65 -1.36 14.17
N LYS A 209 -17.48 -0.72 14.03
CA LYS A 209 -16.32 -0.92 14.91
C LYS A 209 -16.10 0.31 15.77
#